data_AF-A0A6L3GKW2-F1
#
_entry.id   AF-A0A6L3GKW2-F1
#
_cell.length_a   1.000
_cell.length_b   1.000
_cell.length_c   1.000
_cell.angle_alpha   90.00
_cell.angle_beta   90.00
_cell.angle_gamma   90.00
#
_symmetry.space_group_name_H-M   'P 1'
#
loop_
_entity.id
_entity.type
_entity.pdbx_description
1 polymer ?
#
loop_
_entity_poly.entity_id
_entity_poly.type
_entity_poly.pdbx_seq_one_letter_code
_entity_poly.pdbx_strand_id
1 'polypeptide(L)'
;IKLIEQGKFAVIAVDRKYYEYKNKELKFDYKLRHTLFRVPVGISIEQLIDSLKKITNSIFLEKNQKNLRSKYDEAIEFYGNERELMLSVTYRKGELRYSFHPIDLIKYVAEYVLKHNGEEWRAKKLE
;
A
#
# COMPACT_ATOMS: atom_id res chain seq x y z
N ILE A 1 -2.39 12.61 14.32
CA ILE A 1 -1.79 11.90 13.17
C ILE A 1 -1.88 10.41 13.50
N LYS A 2 -2.74 9.63 12.81
CA LYS A 2 -2.84 8.18 13.06
C LYS A 2 -1.49 7.55 12.71
N LEU A 3 -0.85 6.90 13.68
CA LEU A 3 0.41 6.18 13.45
C LEU A 3 0.11 5.06 12.46
N ILE A 4 0.64 5.16 11.23
CA ILE A 4 0.55 4.05 10.28
C ILE A 4 1.70 3.11 10.64
N GLU A 5 1.36 2.04 11.35
CA GLU A 5 2.31 0.99 11.70
C GLU A 5 2.60 0.10 10.49
N GLN A 6 3.83 -0.36 10.38
CA GLN A 6 4.25 -1.38 9.42
C GLN A 6 3.55 -2.71 9.72
N GLY A 7 3.18 -3.47 8.69
CA GLY A 7 2.64 -4.82 8.82
C GLY A 7 1.17 -4.89 9.25
N LYS A 8 0.44 -3.77 9.21
CA LYS A 8 -0.99 -3.73 9.54
C LYS A 8 -1.86 -3.76 8.28
N PHE A 9 -3.12 -4.13 8.44
CA PHE A 9 -4.11 -3.94 7.38
C PHE A 9 -4.79 -2.59 7.53
N ALA A 10 -4.68 -1.75 6.52
CA ALA A 10 -5.31 -0.43 6.47
C ALA A 10 -6.51 -0.44 5.51
N VAL A 11 -7.60 0.22 5.94
CA VAL A 11 -8.75 0.56 5.10
C VAL A 11 -8.55 1.96 4.55
N ILE A 12 -8.40 2.05 3.24
CA ILE A 12 -8.01 3.27 2.52
C ILE A 12 -9.16 3.67 1.59
N ALA A 13 -9.62 4.92 1.70
CA ALA A 13 -10.56 5.48 0.74
C ALA A 13 -9.91 5.56 -0.65
N VAL A 14 -10.64 5.20 -1.70
CA VAL A 14 -10.11 5.28 -3.05
C VAL A 14 -10.00 6.73 -3.49
N ASP A 15 -8.81 7.12 -3.94
CA ASP A 15 -8.61 8.39 -4.61
C ASP A 15 -9.23 8.35 -6.00
N ARG A 16 -10.37 9.03 -6.17
CA ARG A 16 -11.10 9.10 -7.43
C ARG A 16 -10.29 9.81 -8.51
N LYS A 17 -9.62 10.91 -8.16
CA LYS A 17 -8.78 11.67 -9.11
C LYS A 17 -7.61 10.85 -9.60
N TYR A 18 -7.01 10.04 -8.73
CA TYR A 18 -5.96 9.13 -9.15
C TYR A 18 -6.47 8.07 -10.12
N TYR A 19 -7.69 7.54 -9.90
CA TYR A 19 -8.29 6.56 -10.81
C TYR A 19 -8.59 7.15 -12.19
N GLU A 20 -9.14 8.36 -12.22
CA GLU A 20 -9.36 9.13 -13.44
C GLU A 20 -8.05 9.36 -14.19
N TYR A 21 -6.99 9.81 -13.49
CA TYR A 21 -5.64 9.95 -14.06
C TYR A 21 -5.10 8.63 -14.64
N LYS A 22 -5.35 7.49 -13.99
CA LYS A 22 -4.95 6.17 -14.49
C LYS A 22 -5.89 5.61 -15.57
N ASN A 23 -6.94 6.33 -15.97
CA ASN A 23 -8.03 5.85 -16.82
C ASN A 23 -8.58 4.49 -16.36
N LYS A 24 -8.89 4.38 -15.07
CA LYS A 24 -9.39 3.16 -14.44
C LYS A 24 -10.80 3.34 -13.89
N GLU A 25 -11.61 2.32 -14.10
CA GLU A 25 -12.92 2.20 -13.49
C GLU A 25 -12.81 1.99 -11.97
N LEU A 26 -13.60 2.76 -11.21
CA LEU A 26 -13.78 2.62 -9.78
C LEU A 26 -14.75 1.48 -9.49
N LYS A 27 -14.28 0.44 -8.79
CA LYS A 27 -15.10 -0.71 -8.41
C LYS A 27 -15.59 -0.68 -6.96
N PHE A 28 -14.89 0.06 -6.11
CA PHE A 28 -15.12 0.09 -4.67
C PHE A 28 -14.75 1.48 -4.12
N ASP A 29 -15.43 1.93 -3.07
CA ASP A 29 -15.09 3.18 -2.37
C ASP A 29 -13.89 3.03 -1.43
N TYR A 30 -13.61 1.80 -0.97
CA TYR A 30 -12.53 1.49 -0.04
C TYR A 30 -11.67 0.31 -0.51
N LYS A 31 -10.43 0.28 -0.02
CA LYS A 31 -9.47 -0.79 -0.24
C LYS A 31 -8.87 -1.26 1.07
N LEU A 32 -8.76 -2.57 1.22
CA LEU A 32 -7.92 -3.18 2.25
C LEU A 32 -6.49 -3.37 1.70
N ARG A 33 -5.48 -2.92 2.44
CA ARG A 33 -4.06 -2.99 2.05
C ARG A 33 -3.18 -3.36 3.22
N HIS A 34 -2.15 -4.18 2.98
CA HIS A 34 -1.13 -4.48 3.98
C HIS A 34 -0.03 -3.43 3.90
N THR A 35 0.19 -2.71 4.99
CA THR A 35 1.14 -1.60 5.07
C THR A 35 2.57 -2.13 5.15
N LEU A 36 3.48 -1.51 4.40
CA LEU A 36 4.89 -1.88 4.40
C LEU A 36 5.77 -0.77 4.97
N PHE A 37 5.59 0.47 4.52
CA PHE A 37 6.48 1.56 4.88
C PHE A 37 5.79 2.92 4.78
N ARG A 38 6.13 3.83 5.69
CA ARG A 38 5.75 5.25 5.57
C ARG A 38 6.81 5.94 4.73
N VAL A 39 6.42 6.46 3.57
CA VAL A 39 7.29 7.12 2.59
C VAL A 39 7.35 8.61 2.93
N PRO A 40 8.49 9.12 3.42
CA PRO A 40 8.64 10.53 3.75
C PRO A 40 8.59 11.38 2.48
N VAL A 41 8.16 12.64 2.63
CA VAL A 41 8.22 13.61 1.55
C VAL A 41 9.66 13.80 1.09
N GLY A 42 9.88 13.80 -0.24
CA GLY A 42 11.20 14.08 -0.84
C GLY A 42 12.23 12.95 -0.72
N ILE A 43 11.87 11.78 -0.17
CA ILE A 43 12.75 10.60 -0.19
C ILE A 43 13.07 10.23 -1.65
N SER A 44 14.31 9.90 -1.98
CA SER A 44 14.60 9.36 -3.31
C SER A 44 14.19 7.88 -3.41
N ILE A 45 13.95 7.39 -4.63
CA ILE A 45 13.68 5.96 -4.84
C ILE A 45 14.83 5.06 -4.36
N GLU A 46 16.09 5.51 -4.47
CA GLU A 46 17.25 4.75 -3.97
C GLU A 46 17.25 4.68 -2.44
N GLN A 47 16.97 5.80 -1.76
CA GLN A 47 16.82 5.83 -0.30
C GLN A 47 15.64 4.97 0.17
N LEU A 48 14.54 4.94 -0.59
CA LEU A 48 13.40 4.07 -0.30
C LEU A 48 13.79 2.60 -0.44
N ILE A 49 14.48 2.21 -1.52
CA ILE A 49 14.97 0.83 -1.71
C ILE A 49 15.89 0.43 -0.56
N ASP A 50 16.84 1.27 -0.17
CA ASP A 50 17.76 0.98 0.93
C ASP A 50 17.06 0.87 2.29
N SER A 51 16.03 1.68 2.52
CA SER A 51 15.19 1.56 3.72
C SER A 51 14.45 0.22 3.73
N LEU A 52 13.91 -0.21 2.58
CA LEU A 52 13.18 -1.46 2.45
C LEU A 52 14.07 -2.71 2.61
N LYS A 53 15.36 -2.64 2.28
CA LYS A 53 16.31 -3.75 2.48
C LYS A 53 16.42 -4.16 3.96
N LYS A 54 16.14 -3.23 4.89
CA LYS A 54 16.11 -3.49 6.34
C LYS A 54 14.78 -4.09 6.82
N ILE A 55 13.77 -4.13 5.95
CA ILE A 55 12.38 -4.45 6.30
C ILE A 55 11.93 -5.75 5.65
N THR A 56 12.28 -5.98 4.39
CA THR A 56 11.83 -7.17 3.65
C THR A 56 12.92 -7.69 2.73
N ASN A 57 13.09 -9.01 2.70
CA ASN A 57 14.02 -9.66 1.78
C ASN A 57 13.54 -9.63 0.32
N SER A 58 12.24 -9.39 0.08
CA SER A 58 11.69 -9.38 -1.27
C SER A 58 12.29 -8.27 -2.15
N ILE A 59 12.77 -7.18 -1.55
CA ILE A 59 13.32 -6.04 -2.30
C ILE A 59 14.70 -6.33 -2.91
N PHE A 60 15.42 -7.37 -2.46
CA PHE A 60 16.70 -7.74 -3.07
C PHE A 60 16.55 -8.26 -4.50
N LEU A 61 15.34 -8.68 -4.90
CA LEU A 61 15.07 -9.11 -6.27
C LEU A 61 14.95 -7.91 -7.22
N GLU A 62 15.74 -7.88 -8.29
CA GLU A 62 15.76 -6.80 -9.29
C GLU A 62 14.37 -6.52 -9.89
N LYS A 63 13.60 -7.57 -10.20
CA LYS A 63 12.21 -7.43 -10.69
C LYS A 63 11.34 -6.63 -9.72
N ASN A 64 11.53 -6.80 -8.42
CA ASN A 64 10.76 -6.09 -7.40
C ASN A 64 11.23 -4.64 -7.28
N GLN A 65 12.53 -4.36 -7.38
CA GLN A 65 13.04 -2.98 -7.42
C GLN A 65 12.52 -2.22 -8.64
N LYS A 66 12.53 -2.85 -9.83
CA LYS A 66 11.97 -2.27 -11.06
C LYS A 66 10.48 -1.96 -10.94
N ASN A 67 9.71 -2.87 -10.36
CA ASN A 67 8.27 -2.66 -10.11
C ASN A 67 8.06 -1.51 -9.11
N LEU A 68 8.81 -1.50 -8.00
CA LEU A 68 8.74 -0.43 -7.00
C LEU A 68 9.04 0.93 -7.64
N ARG A 69 10.12 1.04 -8.41
CA ARG A 69 10.51 2.28 -9.11
C ARG A 69 9.41 2.76 -10.05
N SER A 70 8.87 1.89 -10.90
CA SER A 70 7.74 2.24 -11.77
C SER A 70 6.51 2.73 -11.00
N LYS A 71 6.19 2.11 -9.85
CA LYS A 71 5.07 2.52 -9.00
C LYS A 71 5.34 3.81 -8.23
N TYR A 72 6.59 4.05 -7.87
CA TYR A 72 7.06 5.25 -7.20
C TYR A 72 6.98 6.44 -8.15
N ASP A 73 7.56 6.33 -9.36
CA ASP A 73 7.57 7.39 -10.36
C ASP A 73 6.12 7.80 -10.71
N GLU A 74 5.23 6.81 -10.91
CA GLU A 74 3.79 7.02 -11.13
C GLU A 74 3.10 7.76 -9.97
N ALA A 75 3.51 7.48 -8.72
CA ALA A 75 2.94 8.14 -7.56
C ALA A 75 3.45 9.58 -7.41
N ILE A 76 4.73 9.80 -7.64
CA ILE A 76 5.33 11.14 -7.58
C ILE A 76 4.84 12.03 -8.71
N GLU A 77 4.67 11.49 -9.92
CA GLU A 77 4.11 12.23 -11.07
C GLU A 77 2.72 12.80 -10.73
N PHE A 78 1.88 12.02 -10.05
CA PHE A 78 0.51 12.42 -9.74
C PHE A 78 0.38 13.21 -8.42
N TYR A 79 0.94 12.70 -7.32
CA TYR A 79 0.79 13.31 -6.00
C TYR A 79 1.81 14.40 -5.71
N GLY A 80 2.86 14.51 -6.53
CA GLY A 80 4.00 15.40 -6.29
C GLY A 80 4.83 14.98 -5.08
N ASN A 81 5.71 15.90 -4.67
CA ASN A 81 6.56 15.79 -3.48
C ASN A 81 6.04 16.65 -2.32
N GLU A 82 4.72 16.71 -2.14
CA GLU A 82 4.11 17.55 -1.09
C GLU A 82 3.33 16.74 -0.07
N ARG A 83 3.18 15.43 -0.29
CA ARG A 83 2.34 14.55 0.53
C ARG A 83 3.13 13.35 1.00
N GLU A 84 2.99 13.05 2.28
CA GLU A 84 3.47 11.77 2.79
C GLU A 84 2.59 10.63 2.23
N LEU A 85 3.26 9.57 1.82
CA LEU A 85 2.60 8.39 1.26
C LEU A 85 2.81 7.17 2.17
N MET A 86 1.90 6.23 2.10
CA MET A 86 2.03 4.90 2.65
C MET A 86 2.26 3.92 1.50
N LEU A 87 3.39 3.21 1.55
CA LEU A 87 3.70 2.10 0.68
C LEU A 87 3.06 0.83 1.23
N SER A 88 2.23 0.19 0.41
CA SER A 88 1.59 -1.08 0.71
C SER A 88 1.99 -2.16 -0.27
N VAL A 89 1.76 -3.41 0.14
CA VAL A 89 1.99 -4.59 -0.67
C VAL A 89 0.73 -5.43 -0.83
N THR A 90 0.63 -6.08 -1.98
CA THR A 90 -0.34 -7.15 -2.23
C THR A 90 0.34 -8.27 -3.01
N TYR A 91 -0.05 -9.51 -2.75
CA TYR A 91 0.38 -10.66 -3.54
C TYR A 91 -0.77 -11.09 -4.45
N ARG A 92 -0.52 -11.21 -5.75
CA ARG A 92 -1.51 -11.72 -6.71
C ARG A 92 -0.84 -12.72 -7.63
N LYS A 93 -1.32 -13.97 -7.61
CA LYS A 93 -0.75 -15.09 -8.39
C LYS A 93 0.76 -15.26 -8.13
N GLY A 94 1.18 -15.17 -6.87
CA GLY A 94 2.58 -15.25 -6.47
C GLY A 94 3.42 -14.00 -6.71
N GLU A 95 2.90 -12.99 -7.42
CA GLU A 95 3.64 -11.76 -7.69
C GLU A 95 3.39 -10.68 -6.63
N LEU A 96 4.49 -10.11 -6.12
CA LEU A 96 4.49 -8.95 -5.25
C LEU A 96 4.14 -7.68 -6.04
N ARG A 97 3.21 -6.89 -5.52
CA ARG A 97 2.75 -5.63 -6.11
C ARG A 97 2.78 -4.53 -5.08
N TYR A 98 3.43 -3.43 -5.44
CA TYR A 98 3.50 -2.23 -4.64
C TYR A 98 2.37 -1.26 -4.98
N SER A 99 1.95 -0.46 -4.01
CA SER A 99 1.01 0.64 -4.21
C SER A 99 1.26 1.74 -3.19
N PHE A 100 1.24 2.99 -3.66
CA PHE A 100 1.40 4.17 -2.84
C PHE A 100 0.05 4.84 -2.60
N HIS A 101 -0.18 5.29 -1.38
CA HIS A 101 -1.43 5.89 -0.96
C HIS A 101 -1.17 7.12 -0.08
N PRO A 102 -1.80 8.27 -0.35
CA PRO A 102 -1.79 9.38 0.59
C PRO A 102 -2.27 8.95 1.99
N ILE A 103 -1.54 9.37 3.02
CA ILE A 103 -1.79 8.98 4.42
C ILE A 103 -3.17 9.45 4.90
N ASP A 104 -3.63 10.61 4.44
CA ASP A 104 -4.93 11.22 4.75
C ASP A 104 -6.14 10.43 4.19
N LEU A 105 -5.90 9.54 3.22
CA LEU A 105 -6.92 8.62 2.72
C LEU A 105 -7.07 7.36 3.57
N ILE A 106 -6.17 7.10 4.52
CA ILE A 106 -6.32 5.98 5.46
C ILE A 106 -7.39 6.32 6.49
N LYS A 107 -8.48 5.57 6.50
CA LYS A 107 -9.62 5.80 7.40
C LYS A 107 -9.52 4.96 8.66
N TYR A 108 -9.17 3.69 8.52
CA TYR A 108 -9.15 2.73 9.63
C TYR A 108 -7.96 1.77 9.52
N VAL A 109 -7.58 1.20 10.66
CA VAL A 109 -6.76 0.00 10.74
C VAL A 109 -7.71 -1.15 11.03
N ALA A 110 -7.65 -2.19 10.20
CA ALA A 110 -8.44 -3.40 10.35
C ALA A 110 -7.65 -4.43 11.17
N GLU A 111 -8.21 -4.83 12.31
CA GLU A 111 -7.58 -5.83 13.19
C GLU A 111 -8.23 -7.22 13.07
N TYR A 112 -9.50 -7.28 12.65
CA TYR A 112 -10.25 -8.53 12.55
C TYR A 112 -11.04 -8.58 11.24
N VAL A 113 -11.25 -9.79 10.74
CA VAL A 113 -12.16 -10.10 9.63
C VAL A 113 -13.16 -11.16 10.06
N LEU A 114 -14.39 -11.03 9.58
CA LEU A 114 -15.35 -12.12 9.67
C LEU A 114 -15.07 -13.11 8.54
N LYS A 115 -14.75 -14.35 8.90
CA LYS A 115 -14.53 -15.44 7.95
C LYS A 115 -15.67 -16.45 8.10
N HIS A 116 -16.34 -16.75 6.99
CA HIS A 116 -17.30 -17.84 6.92
C HIS A 116 -16.57 -19.15 6.64
N ASN A 117 -16.82 -20.18 7.45
CA ASN A 117 -16.23 -21.52 7.27
C ASN A 117 -17.16 -22.52 6.58
N GLY A 118 -18.38 -22.10 6.20
CA GLY A 118 -19.42 -22.96 5.62
C GLY A 118 -20.65 -23.10 6.52
N GLU A 119 -20.48 -22.93 7.84
CA GLU A 119 -21.56 -23.09 8.82
C GLU A 119 -21.83 -21.79 9.60
N GLU A 120 -20.78 -21.07 10.00
CA GLU A 120 -20.90 -19.85 10.79
C GLU A 120 -19.83 -18.81 10.45
N TRP A 121 -20.11 -17.57 10.87
CA TRP A 121 -19.15 -16.47 10.80
C TRP A 121 -18.31 -16.44 12.07
N ARG A 122 -16.99 -16.52 11.92
CA ARG A 122 -16.05 -16.33 13.03
C ARG A 122 -15.19 -15.11 12.81
N ALA A 123 -15.01 -14.31 13.86
CA ALA A 123 -14.00 -13.26 13.87
C ALA A 123 -12.60 -13.90 13.90
N LYS A 124 -11.76 -13.53 12.93
CA LYS A 124 -10.35 -13.92 12.87
C LYS A 124 -9.50 -12.67 12.90
N LYS A 125 -8.49 -12.64 13.78
CA LYS A 125 -7.50 -11.57 13.82
C LYS A 125 -6.68 -11.57 12.52
N LEU A 126 -6.45 -10.39 11.98
CA LEU A 126 -5.54 -10.16 10.86
C LEU A 126 -4.11 -10.12 11.40
N GLU A 127 -3.27 -10.98 10.84
CA GLU A 127 -1.82 -11.09 11.12
C GLU A 127 -1.03 -10.67 9.88
#